data_AF-A0A396HD76-F1
#
_entry.id   AF-A0A396HD76-F1
#
_cell.length_a   1.000
_cell.length_b   1.000
_cell.length_c   1.000
_cell.angle_alpha   90.00
_cell.angle_beta   90.00
_cell.angle_gamma   90.00
#
_symmetry.space_group_name_H-M   'P 1'
#
loop_
_entity.id
_entity.type
_entity.pdbx_description
1 polymer ?
#
loop_
_entity_poly.entity_id
_entity_poly.type
_entity_poly.pdbx_seq_one_letter_code
_entity_poly.pdbx_strand_id
1 'polypeptide(L)'
;MLLVEAENLCGDLPSLKTLQLRFVRFKNQNFLQQLLNASPNLEDLNAYGNSKHDENSAPVGVKSLSLAKLVRAEMGARDVPYNVVNNVEYLCIEDAQKANLTSIPVFPNLIHIKLWFYDFFHGWDGILQLLQHCPKLQTLFIIRKVC
;
A
#
# COMPACT_ATOMS: atom_id res chain seq x y z
N MET A 1 17.86 -5.86 -1.39
CA MET A 1 17.00 -5.39 -0.28
C MET A 1 17.90 -4.75 0.76
N LEU A 2 17.61 -3.50 1.16
CA LEU A 2 18.34 -2.73 2.16
C LEU A 2 17.66 -2.89 3.53
N LEU A 3 18.39 -3.36 4.55
CA LEU A 3 17.88 -3.42 5.92
C LEU A 3 18.24 -2.13 6.66
N VAL A 4 17.25 -1.49 7.27
CA VAL A 4 17.40 -0.24 8.03
C VAL A 4 17.12 -0.50 9.51
N GLU A 5 18.12 -0.19 10.35
CA GLU A 5 18.05 -0.21 11.81
C GLU A 5 17.67 1.17 12.35
N ALA A 6 16.47 1.64 12.01
CA ALA A 6 15.90 2.85 12.59
C ALA A 6 14.89 2.47 13.68
N GLU A 7 15.07 3.01 14.88
CA GLU A 7 14.23 2.66 16.03
C GLU A 7 12.94 3.48 16.07
N ASN A 8 13.01 4.80 15.86
CA ASN A 8 11.86 5.70 15.85
C ASN A 8 12.11 6.92 14.96
N LEU A 9 11.03 7.53 14.47
CA LEU A 9 11.07 8.86 13.85
C LEU A 9 10.82 9.96 14.90
N CYS A 10 11.61 11.03 14.88
CA CYS A 10 11.43 12.19 15.75
C CYS A 10 11.11 13.41 14.88
N GLY A 11 9.83 13.79 14.82
CA GLY A 11 9.36 15.00 14.15
C GLY A 11 8.49 14.76 12.92
N ASP A 12 7.78 15.82 12.53
CA ASP A 12 6.95 15.85 11.32
C ASP A 12 7.79 16.21 10.10
N LEU A 13 7.38 15.69 8.95
CA LEU A 13 7.92 15.92 7.61
C LEU A 13 6.86 16.63 6.74
N PRO A 14 6.39 17.83 7.11
CA PRO A 14 5.26 18.47 6.45
C PRO A 14 5.55 18.88 5.00
N SER A 15 6.82 18.96 4.59
CA SER A 15 7.19 19.29 3.20
C SER A 15 7.37 18.06 2.31
N LEU A 16 7.33 16.84 2.88
CA LEU A 16 7.57 15.62 2.10
C LEU A 16 6.35 15.30 1.22
N LYS A 17 6.55 15.38 -0.10
CA LYS A 17 5.53 15.04 -1.12
C LYS A 17 5.75 13.68 -1.75
N THR A 18 6.99 13.20 -1.78
CA THR A 18 7.36 11.95 -2.44
C THR A 18 8.19 11.11 -1.49
N LEU A 19 7.78 9.85 -1.31
CA LEU A 19 8.48 8.88 -0.48
C LEU A 19 8.76 7.62 -1.31
N GLN A 20 10.04 7.31 -1.52
CA GLN A 20 10.48 6.14 -2.31
C GLN A 20 11.30 5.20 -1.42
N LEU A 21 10.72 4.04 -1.11
CA LEU A 21 11.26 3.02 -0.22
C LEU A 21 11.29 1.66 -0.92
N ARG A 22 11.81 1.63 -2.16
CA ARG A 22 11.92 0.41 -2.95
C ARG A 22 12.92 -0.56 -2.35
N PHE A 23 12.47 -1.78 -2.07
CA PHE A 23 13.28 -2.85 -1.49
C PHE A 23 13.98 -2.45 -0.19
N VAL A 24 13.39 -1.52 0.57
CA VAL A 24 13.83 -1.17 1.92
C VAL A 24 13.10 -2.11 2.88
N ARG A 25 13.74 -2.51 3.98
CA ARG A 25 13.13 -3.26 5.06
C ARG A 25 13.48 -2.59 6.37
N PHE A 26 12.48 -2.31 7.18
CA PHE A 26 12.69 -1.79 8.52
C PHE A 26 12.74 -2.92 9.53
N LYS A 27 13.69 -2.86 10.47
CA LYS A 27 13.72 -3.75 11.62
C LYS A 27 12.49 -3.54 12.50
N ASN A 28 12.15 -2.27 12.76
CA ASN A 28 10.89 -1.87 13.38
C ASN A 28 9.76 -1.89 12.35
N GLN A 29 8.82 -2.85 12.48
CA GLN A 29 7.68 -3.00 11.56
C GLN A 29 6.74 -1.79 11.54
N ASN A 30 6.73 -0.98 12.61
CA ASN A 30 5.89 0.22 12.68
C ASN A 30 6.54 1.44 12.04
N PHE A 31 7.81 1.36 11.63
CA PHE A 31 8.55 2.53 11.15
C PHE A 31 7.95 3.11 9.87
N LEU A 32 7.48 2.27 8.94
CA LEU A 32 6.76 2.74 7.75
C LEU A 32 5.52 3.56 8.17
N GLN A 33 4.72 3.06 9.11
CA GLN A 33 3.55 3.77 9.58
C GLN A 33 3.90 5.07 10.31
N GLN A 34 4.96 5.09 11.12
CA GLN A 34 5.47 6.33 11.72
C GLN A 34 5.85 7.37 10.66
N LEU A 35 6.51 6.93 9.58
CA LEU A 35 6.92 7.81 8.48
C LEU A 35 5.72 8.35 7.70
N LEU A 36 4.71 7.52 7.44
CA LEU A 36 3.45 7.97 6.84
C LEU A 36 2.73 8.98 7.75
N ASN A 37 2.70 8.73 9.07
CA ASN A 37 2.07 9.63 10.03
C ASN A 37 2.76 11.01 10.08
N ALA A 38 4.08 11.02 9.96
CA ALA A 38 4.87 12.24 9.93
C ALA A 38 4.77 13.00 8.59
N SER A 39 4.16 12.42 7.55
CA SER A 39 4.17 12.98 6.19
C SER A 39 2.77 13.40 5.72
N PRO A 40 2.15 14.42 6.33
CA PRO A 40 0.74 14.77 6.07
C PRO A 40 0.47 15.28 4.64
N ASN A 41 1.51 15.73 3.92
CA ASN A 41 1.40 16.26 2.56
C ASN A 41 1.93 15.30 1.49
N LEU A 42 2.03 14.01 1.81
CA LEU A 42 2.51 13.01 0.86
C LEU A 42 1.55 12.87 -0.34
N GLU A 43 2.11 12.96 -1.55
CA GLU A 43 1.39 12.90 -2.83
C GLU A 43 1.74 11.62 -3.61
N ASP A 44 2.98 11.12 -3.51
CA ASP A 44 3.45 9.90 -4.17
C ASP A 44 4.18 8.98 -3.18
N LEU A 45 3.64 7.78 -2.99
CA LEU A 45 4.21 6.72 -2.18
C LEU A 45 4.69 5.57 -3.06
N ASN A 46 5.93 5.18 -2.88
CA ASN A 46 6.41 3.86 -3.26
C ASN A 46 7.00 3.18 -2.02
N ALA A 47 6.29 2.17 -1.51
CA ALA A 47 6.71 1.30 -0.41
C ALA A 47 6.88 -0.14 -0.88
N TYR A 48 7.20 -0.34 -2.16
CA TYR A 48 7.39 -1.69 -2.69
C TYR A 48 8.54 -2.43 -2.00
N GLY A 49 8.31 -3.69 -1.65
CA GLY A 49 9.36 -4.63 -1.26
C GLY A 49 9.72 -4.53 0.22
N ASN A 50 8.85 -3.91 1.02
CA ASN A 50 8.97 -3.82 2.47
C ASN A 50 8.47 -5.10 3.18
N SER A 51 7.63 -5.92 2.55
CA SER A 51 7.00 -7.08 3.21
C SER A 51 7.89 -8.32 3.34
N LYS A 52 8.30 -8.63 4.57
CA LYS A 52 8.17 -9.98 5.16
C LYS A 52 7.60 -9.78 6.57
N HIS A 53 6.29 -9.58 6.64
CA HIS A 53 5.57 -9.68 7.90
C HIS A 53 5.59 -11.15 8.32
N ASP A 54 6.16 -11.45 9.49
CA ASP A 54 5.87 -12.70 10.18
C ASP A 54 4.37 -12.73 10.45
N GLU A 55 3.72 -13.86 10.14
CA GLU A 55 2.26 -14.03 10.17
C GLU A 55 1.62 -13.81 11.56
N ASN A 56 2.46 -13.58 12.59
CA ASN A 56 2.07 -13.53 14.00
C ASN A 56 2.00 -12.10 14.60
N SER A 57 2.32 -11.04 13.86
CA SER A 57 2.20 -9.67 14.42
C SER A 57 0.78 -9.14 14.24
N ALA A 58 0.03 -9.02 15.33
CA ALA A 58 -1.28 -8.37 15.35
C ALA A 58 -1.19 -6.94 14.77
N PRO A 59 -2.17 -6.48 13.97
CA PRO A 59 -2.19 -5.10 13.50
C PRO A 59 -2.39 -4.17 14.71
N VAL A 60 -1.33 -3.47 15.12
CA VAL A 60 -1.41 -2.47 16.19
C VAL A 60 -2.25 -1.30 15.68
N GLY A 61 -3.21 -0.89 16.51
CA GLY A 61 -4.29 0.05 16.21
C GLY A 61 -3.90 1.18 15.27
N VAL A 62 -4.42 1.10 14.05
CA VAL A 62 -4.33 2.16 13.06
C VAL A 62 -5.12 3.35 13.60
N LYS A 63 -4.43 4.30 14.24
CA LYS A 63 -4.94 5.68 14.36
C LYS A 63 -5.39 6.10 12.96
N SER A 64 -6.60 6.67 12.85
CA SER A 64 -7.22 7.15 11.62
C SER A 64 -6.28 8.05 10.81
N LEU A 65 -5.37 7.45 10.04
CA LEU A 65 -4.52 8.16 9.13
C LEU A 65 -5.23 8.20 7.79
N SER A 66 -5.59 9.39 7.36
CA SER A 66 -6.00 9.65 5.99
C SER A 66 -4.89 10.45 5.34
N LEU A 67 -4.19 9.84 4.37
CA LEU A 67 -3.25 10.56 3.52
C LEU A 67 -4.03 11.27 2.42
N ALA A 68 -4.76 12.32 2.81
CA ALA A 68 -5.74 12.97 1.94
C ALA A 68 -5.15 13.52 0.63
N LYS A 69 -3.85 13.85 0.60
CA LYS A 69 -3.15 14.35 -0.60
C LYS A 69 -2.51 13.25 -1.45
N LEU A 70 -2.57 11.99 -1.02
CA LEU A 70 -1.94 10.90 -1.73
C LEU A 70 -2.67 10.66 -3.05
N VAL A 71 -1.95 10.84 -4.16
CA VAL A 71 -2.45 10.66 -5.53
C VAL A 71 -2.01 9.31 -6.08
N ARG A 72 -0.81 8.86 -5.71
CA ARG A 72 -0.19 7.65 -6.24
C ARG A 72 0.38 6.78 -5.14
N ALA A 73 0.10 5.47 -5.22
CA ALA A 73 0.68 4.48 -4.31
C ALA A 73 1.17 3.23 -5.07
N GLU A 74 2.38 2.79 -4.74
CA GLU A 74 2.93 1.49 -5.11
C GLU A 74 3.39 0.76 -3.84
N MET A 75 2.84 -0.41 -3.57
CA MET A 75 2.98 -1.08 -2.28
C MET A 75 2.71 -2.57 -2.42
N GLY A 76 3.28 -3.38 -1.53
CA GLY A 76 2.86 -4.76 -1.34
C GLY A 76 1.50 -4.85 -0.64
N ALA A 77 0.81 -5.97 -0.84
CA ALA A 77 -0.54 -6.25 -0.32
C ALA A 77 -0.73 -6.07 1.19
N ARG A 78 0.36 -6.06 1.97
CA ARG A 78 0.36 -5.94 3.45
C ARG A 78 1.13 -4.72 3.97
N ASP A 79 1.74 -3.91 3.09
CA ASP A 79 2.65 -2.83 3.52
C ASP A 79 1.90 -1.64 4.12
N VAL A 80 0.73 -1.30 3.58
CA VAL A 80 -0.08 -0.16 4.00
C VAL A 80 -1.56 -0.56 4.04
N PRO A 81 -2.32 -0.19 5.08
CA PRO A 81 -3.76 -0.43 5.10
C PRO A 81 -4.50 0.29 3.95
N TYR A 82 -5.44 -0.39 3.29
CA TYR A 82 -6.14 0.17 2.13
C TYR A 82 -6.98 1.42 2.44
N ASN A 83 -7.44 1.59 3.68
CA ASN A 83 -8.16 2.80 4.11
C ASN A 83 -7.27 4.05 4.18
N VAL A 84 -5.94 3.88 4.26
CA VAL A 84 -4.98 4.98 4.23
C VAL A 84 -4.75 5.49 2.80
N VAL A 85 -4.89 4.61 1.81
CA VAL A 85 -4.61 4.89 0.39
C VAL A 85 -5.87 4.95 -0.48
N ASN A 86 -7.07 4.99 0.10
CA ASN A 86 -8.33 4.90 -0.65
C ASN A 86 -8.62 6.12 -1.54
N ASN A 87 -7.94 7.25 -1.33
CA ASN A 87 -8.14 8.47 -2.10
C ASN A 87 -7.29 8.58 -3.39
N VAL A 88 -6.43 7.59 -3.67
CA VAL A 88 -5.48 7.66 -4.78
C VAL A 88 -6.16 7.56 -6.15
N GLU A 89 -5.51 8.13 -7.16
CA GLU A 89 -5.85 8.00 -8.59
C GLU A 89 -5.16 6.81 -9.23
N TYR A 90 -3.94 6.49 -8.77
CA TYR A 90 -3.15 5.35 -9.22
C TYR A 90 -2.77 4.44 -8.04
N LEU A 91 -3.01 3.15 -8.19
CA LEU A 91 -2.61 2.12 -7.23
C LEU A 91 -1.90 0.96 -7.92
N CYS A 92 -0.74 0.57 -7.40
CA CYS A 92 -0.08 -0.69 -7.73
C CYS A 92 0.02 -1.55 -6.48
N ILE A 93 -0.60 -2.73 -6.50
CA ILE A 93 -0.52 -3.73 -5.43
C ILE A 93 0.36 -4.86 -5.91
N GLU A 94 1.47 -5.04 -5.21
CA GLU A 94 2.36 -6.17 -5.41
C GLU A 94 2.02 -7.33 -4.50
N ASP A 95 2.33 -8.54 -4.97
CA ASP A 95 2.00 -9.76 -4.24
C ASP A 95 0.49 -9.82 -3.95
N ALA A 96 -0.31 -9.44 -4.95
CA ALA A 96 -1.75 -9.25 -4.85
C ALA A 96 -2.49 -10.53 -4.44
N GLN A 97 -1.89 -11.71 -4.62
CA GLN A 97 -2.42 -12.97 -4.09
C GLN A 97 -2.45 -13.03 -2.55
N LYS A 98 -1.69 -12.17 -1.85
CA LYS A 98 -1.74 -12.02 -0.39
C LYS A 98 -2.70 -10.94 0.09
N ALA A 99 -3.35 -10.22 -0.82
CA ALA A 99 -4.31 -9.18 -0.49
C ALA A 99 -5.66 -9.79 -0.12
N ASN A 100 -6.29 -9.27 0.93
CA ASN A 100 -7.71 -9.53 1.15
C ASN A 100 -8.54 -8.52 0.34
N LEU A 101 -8.76 -8.83 -0.93
CA LEU A 101 -9.52 -7.98 -1.85
C LEU A 101 -11.02 -7.97 -1.56
N THR A 102 -11.52 -8.89 -0.73
CA THR A 102 -12.95 -8.95 -0.39
C THR A 102 -13.39 -7.94 0.67
N SER A 103 -12.44 -7.33 1.39
CA SER A 103 -12.73 -6.38 2.46
C SER A 103 -12.11 -5.00 2.20
N ILE A 104 -11.98 -4.61 0.93
CA ILE A 104 -11.36 -3.34 0.58
C ILE A 104 -12.35 -2.17 0.76
N PRO A 105 -11.87 -0.97 1.09
CA PRO A 105 -12.71 0.23 1.07
C PRO A 105 -13.10 0.61 -0.37
N VAL A 106 -14.05 1.53 -0.49
CA VAL A 106 -14.34 2.20 -1.77
C VAL A 106 -13.17 3.12 -2.13
N PHE A 107 -12.78 3.09 -3.40
CA PHE A 107 -11.77 3.96 -4.00
C PHE A 107 -12.45 4.96 -4.95
N PRO A 108 -12.94 6.11 -4.44
CA PRO A 108 -13.78 7.02 -5.23
C PRO A 108 -13.05 7.72 -6.37
N ASN A 109 -11.71 7.79 -6.32
CA ASN A 109 -10.88 8.53 -7.29
C ASN A 109 -9.96 7.65 -8.12
N LEU A 110 -9.95 6.33 -7.88
CA LEU A 110 -9.02 5.44 -8.56
C LEU A 110 -9.40 5.29 -10.04
N ILE A 111 -8.49 5.70 -10.91
CA ILE A 111 -8.61 5.61 -12.37
C ILE A 111 -7.74 4.48 -12.94
N HIS A 112 -6.67 4.12 -12.24
CA HIS A 112 -5.69 3.15 -12.70
C HIS A 112 -5.27 2.21 -11.59
N ILE A 113 -5.41 0.90 -11.82
CA ILE A 113 -4.90 -0.13 -10.90
C ILE A 113 -4.02 -1.16 -11.61
N LYS A 114 -2.93 -1.52 -10.95
CA LYS A 114 -2.06 -2.64 -11.33
C LYS A 114 -1.99 -3.66 -10.20
N LEU A 115 -2.18 -4.93 -10.52
CA LEU A 115 -2.10 -6.05 -9.59
C LEU A 115 -1.01 -7.00 -10.07
N TRP A 116 0.03 -7.21 -9.26
CA TRP A 116 1.11 -8.14 -9.58
C TRP A 116 0.96 -9.42 -8.78
N PHE A 117 0.95 -10.54 -9.50
CA PHE A 117 0.84 -11.89 -8.95
C PHE A 117 2.16 -12.63 -9.17
N TYR A 118 2.75 -13.16 -8.10
CA TYR A 118 3.94 -14.02 -8.18
C TYR A 118 3.59 -15.51 -8.17
N ASP A 119 2.37 -15.85 -7.76
CA ASP A 119 1.87 -17.22 -7.67
C ASP A 119 0.41 -17.31 -8.19
N PHE A 120 -0.15 -18.51 -8.19
CA PHE A 120 -1.54 -18.76 -8.57
C PHE A 120 -2.50 -18.01 -7.63
N PHE A 121 -3.54 -17.42 -8.22
CA PHE A 121 -4.54 -16.67 -7.49
C PHE A 121 -5.92 -17.25 -7.73
N HIS A 122 -6.55 -17.72 -6.66
CA HIS A 122 -7.90 -18.30 -6.68
C HIS A 122 -9.00 -17.29 -6.32
N GLY A 123 -8.64 -16.10 -5.85
CA GLY A 123 -9.57 -15.11 -5.29
C GLY A 123 -10.23 -14.19 -6.31
N TRP A 124 -10.65 -14.71 -7.47
CA TRP A 124 -11.26 -13.88 -8.53
C TRP A 124 -12.49 -13.09 -8.06
N ASP A 125 -13.26 -13.63 -7.11
CA ASP A 125 -14.38 -12.91 -6.48
C ASP A 125 -13.92 -11.60 -5.81
N GLY A 126 -12.73 -11.60 -5.21
CA GLY A 126 -12.14 -10.40 -4.63
C GLY A 126 -11.78 -9.34 -5.67
N ILE A 127 -11.41 -9.75 -6.89
CA ILE A 127 -11.19 -8.81 -8.00
C ILE A 127 -12.51 -8.19 -8.43
N LEU A 128 -13.58 -8.98 -8.53
CA LEU A 128 -14.91 -8.48 -8.89
C LEU A 128 -15.43 -7.47 -7.86
N GLN A 129 -15.26 -7.74 -6.56
CA GLN A 129 -15.59 -6.80 -5.49
C GLN A 129 -14.75 -5.53 -5.55
N LEU A 130 -13.45 -5.65 -5.84
CA LEU A 130 -12.57 -4.51 -6.06
C LEU A 130 -13.09 -3.60 -7.19
N LEU A 131 -13.50 -4.19 -8.32
CA LEU A 131 -14.05 -3.42 -9.44
C LEU A 131 -15.34 -2.68 -9.07
N GLN A 132 -16.22 -3.30 -8.28
CA GLN A 132 -17.44 -2.65 -7.77
C GLN A 132 -17.12 -1.46 -6.84
N HIS A 133 -15.98 -1.49 -6.17
CA HIS A 133 -15.52 -0.46 -5.24
C HIS A 133 -14.72 0.66 -5.92
N CYS A 134 -14.55 0.64 -7.25
CA CYS A 134 -13.77 1.62 -8.00
C CYS A 134 -14.61 2.28 -9.13
N PRO A 135 -15.56 3.18 -8.82
CA PRO A 135 -16.52 3.70 -9.79
C PRO A 135 -15.92 4.53 -10.94
N LYS A 136 -14.70 5.05 -10.79
CA LYS A 136 -13.99 5.84 -11.82
C LYS A 136 -12.92 5.04 -12.55
N LEU A 137 -12.82 3.72 -12.31
CA LEU A 137 -11.74 2.92 -12.86
C LEU A 137 -11.79 2.88 -14.39
N GLN A 138 -10.68 3.24 -15.01
CA GLN A 138 -10.53 3.25 -16.47
C GLN A 138 -9.51 2.20 -16.94
N THR A 139 -8.54 1.86 -16.10
CA THR A 139 -7.43 0.97 -16.47
C THR A 139 -7.19 -0.07 -15.38
N LEU A 140 -7.25 -1.34 -15.77
CA LEU A 140 -6.91 -2.50 -14.95
C LEU A 140 -5.77 -3.28 -15.61
N PHE A 141 -4.67 -3.47 -14.88
CA PHE A 141 -3.61 -4.41 -15.25
C PHE A 141 -3.56 -5.56 -14.25
N ILE A 142 -3.63 -6.79 -14.75
CA ILE A 142 -3.34 -8.01 -14.00
C ILE A 142 -2.08 -8.61 -14.62
N ILE A 143 -1.00 -8.66 -13.84
CA ILE A 143 0.32 -9.05 -14.33
C ILE A 143 0.80 -10.24 -13.52
N ARG A 144 1.12 -11.34 -14.19
CA ARG A 144 1.90 -12.42 -13.60
C ARG A 144 3.39 -12.07 -13.71
N LYS A 145 4.08 -11.94 -12.59
CA LYS A 145 5.53 -11.78 -12.53
C LYS A 145 6.16 -13.16 -12.37
N VAL A 146 7.11 -13.47 -13.23
CA VAL A 146 7.95 -14.67 -13.09
C VAL A 146 9.24 -14.21 -12.40
N CYS A 147 9.54 -14.81 -11.25
CA CYS A 147 10.79 -14.59 -10.52
C CYS A 147 11.95 -15.34 -11.18
#